data_AF-R6R219-F1
#
_entry.id   AF-R6R219-F1
#
_cell.length_a   1.000
_cell.length_b   1.000
_cell.length_c   1.000
_cell.angle_alpha   90.00
_cell.angle_beta   90.00
_cell.angle_gamma   90.00
#
_symmetry.space_group_name_H-M   'P 1'
#
loop_
_entity.id
_entity.type
_entity.pdbx_description
1 polymer ?
#
loop_
_entity_poly.entity_id
_entity_poly.type
_entity_poly.pdbx_seq_one_letter_code
_entity_poly.pdbx_strand_id
1 'polypeptide(L)'
;MKYEIYQLKEDTMEQTKLRFMASDQAAQLGGIHRENYRRVYEGRVESRKDAQQTLDSLFRRFNIDRPAGFEGHSLSVSDIIHLADEESSDWWFCDAYGWKLLSGKEWGQT
;
A
#
# COMPACT_ATOMS: atom_id res chain seq x y z
N MET A 1 3.41 -15.04 -7.12
CA MET A 1 2.67 -13.80 -6.85
C MET A 1 3.62 -12.61 -6.89
N LYS A 2 3.27 -11.57 -7.66
CA LYS A 2 3.97 -10.28 -7.71
C LYS A 2 3.41 -9.37 -6.61
N TYR A 3 4.26 -8.50 -6.06
CA TYR A 3 3.82 -7.39 -5.21
C TYR A 3 4.43 -6.08 -5.66
N GLU A 4 3.70 -5.00 -5.41
CA GLU A 4 4.15 -3.62 -5.65
C GLU A 4 3.79 -2.77 -4.44
N ILE A 5 4.68 -1.85 -4.06
CA ILE A 5 4.49 -0.94 -2.92
C ILE A 5 4.31 0.47 -3.45
N TYR A 6 3.27 1.13 -2.95
CA TYR A 6 2.87 2.47 -3.30
C TYR A 6 2.82 3.34 -2.04
N GLN A 7 3.40 4.54 -2.13
CA GLN A 7 3.40 5.53 -1.06
C GLN A 7 2.91 6.87 -1.59
N LEU A 8 2.31 7.68 -0.72
CA LEU A 8 1.85 9.02 -1.07
C LEU A 8 3.03 9.86 -1.57
N LYS A 9 2.80 10.54 -2.70
CA LYS A 9 3.68 11.57 -3.24
C LYS A 9 3.82 12.70 -2.22
N GLU A 10 4.97 13.35 -2.21
CA GLU A 10 5.26 14.50 -1.33
C GLU A 10 5.19 15.82 -2.09
N ASP A 11 4.43 15.84 -3.19
CA ASP A 11 4.40 16.97 -4.12
C ASP A 11 3.61 18.15 -3.54
N THR A 12 2.69 17.89 -2.60
CA THR A 12 1.83 18.92 -2.01
C THR A 12 1.72 18.76 -0.49
N MET A 13 1.50 19.90 0.19
CA MET A 13 1.27 19.92 1.64
C MET A 13 0.02 19.13 2.06
N GLU A 14 -1.00 19.06 1.20
CA GLU A 14 -2.20 18.23 1.42
C GLU A 14 -1.87 16.73 1.39
N GLN A 15 -1.02 16.28 0.47
CA GLN A 15 -0.56 14.88 0.45
C GLN A 15 0.32 14.54 1.66
N THR A 16 1.13 15.48 2.15
CA THR A 16 1.88 15.30 3.40
C THR A 16 0.94 15.21 4.62
N LYS A 17 -0.18 15.95 4.64
CA LYS A 17 -1.19 15.84 5.70
C LYS A 17 -1.95 14.52 5.67
N LEU A 18 -2.11 13.91 4.50
CA LEU A 18 -2.74 12.59 4.34
C LEU A 18 -1.86 11.44 4.82
N ARG A 19 -0.54 11.65 5.00
CA ARG A 19 0.33 10.64 5.59
C ARG A 19 -0.11 10.32 7.02
N PHE A 20 -0.09 9.04 7.35
CA PHE A 20 -0.49 8.51 8.66
C PHE A 20 -1.99 8.65 9.00
N MET A 21 -2.84 9.04 8.05
CA MET A 21 -4.29 9.03 8.24
C MET A 21 -4.87 7.63 7.98
N ALA A 22 -5.72 7.17 8.89
CA ALA A 22 -6.50 5.95 8.70
C ALA A 22 -7.54 6.14 7.56
N SER A 23 -8.05 5.04 7.01
CA SER A 23 -8.94 5.10 5.85
C SER A 23 -10.23 5.90 6.10
N ASP A 24 -10.77 5.89 7.32
CA ASP A 24 -11.94 6.69 7.70
C ASP A 24 -11.69 8.21 7.66
N GLN A 25 -10.46 8.63 7.92
CA GLN A 25 -10.08 10.05 7.84
C GLN A 25 -9.81 10.45 6.39
N ALA A 26 -9.16 9.58 5.62
CA ALA A 26 -8.96 9.78 4.19
C ALA A 26 -10.31 9.93 3.45
N ALA A 27 -11.30 9.10 3.80
CA ALA A 27 -12.65 9.18 3.22
C ALA A 27 -13.33 10.56 3.43
N GLN A 28 -13.10 11.20 4.58
CA GLN A 28 -13.65 12.52 4.89
C GLN A 28 -12.96 13.66 4.12
N LEU A 29 -11.75 13.43 3.60
CA LEU A 29 -10.93 14.41 2.89
C LEU A 29 -10.92 14.19 1.37
N GLY A 30 -11.79 13.33 0.85
CA GLY A 30 -11.93 13.05 -0.58
C GLY A 30 -11.69 11.60 -0.97
N GLY A 31 -11.09 10.79 -0.09
CA GLY A 31 -10.83 9.37 -0.32
C GLY A 31 -9.39 9.07 -0.74
N ILE A 32 -9.17 7.81 -1.15
CA ILE A 32 -7.85 7.28 -1.47
C ILE A 32 -7.66 7.30 -2.99
N HIS A 33 -7.08 8.36 -3.53
CA HIS A 33 -6.91 8.49 -4.99
C HIS A 33 -5.57 7.94 -5.47
N ARG A 34 -5.59 6.96 -6.39
CA ARG A 34 -4.38 6.35 -6.97
C ARG A 34 -3.38 7.36 -7.54
N GLU A 35 -3.86 8.46 -8.13
CA GLU A 35 -3.00 9.51 -8.69
C GLU A 35 -2.08 10.19 -7.66
N ASN A 36 -2.45 10.16 -6.38
CA ASN A 36 -1.64 10.71 -5.29
C ASN A 36 -0.51 9.77 -4.86
N TYR A 37 -0.45 8.55 -5.39
CA TYR A 37 0.53 7.55 -5.02
C TYR A 37 1.58 7.39 -6.11
N ARG A 38 2.81 7.08 -5.68
CA ARG A 38 3.88 6.62 -6.56
C ARG A 38 4.31 5.22 -6.15
N ARG A 39 4.68 4.41 -7.14
CA ARG A 39 5.29 3.10 -6.89
C ARG A 39 6.73 3.32 -6.42
N VAL A 40 7.08 2.76 -5.27
CA VAL A 40 8.41 2.89 -4.66
C VAL A 40 9.18 1.57 -4.65
N TYR A 41 8.50 0.45 -4.92
CA TYR A 41 9.13 -0.86 -5.02
C TYR A 41 8.26 -1.86 -5.79
N GLU A 42 8.89 -2.86 -6.39
CA GLU A 42 8.22 -4.05 -6.90
C GLU A 42 9.05 -5.30 -6.66
N GLY A 43 8.38 -6.44 -6.48
CA GLY A 43 9.05 -7.70 -6.25
C GLY A 43 8.14 -8.91 -6.45
N ARG A 44 8.66 -10.09 -6.11
CA ARG A 44 7.90 -11.33 -6.13
C ARG A 44 7.98 -12.01 -4.77
N VAL A 45 6.88 -12.64 -4.38
CA VAL A 45 6.81 -13.52 -3.22
C VAL A 45 7.06 -14.95 -3.69
N GLU A 46 8.01 -15.63 -3.06
CA GLU A 46 8.45 -16.98 -3.46
C GLU A 46 7.44 -18.07 -3.10
N SER A 47 6.62 -17.88 -2.06
CA SER A 47 5.58 -18.83 -1.66
C SER A 47 4.19 -18.21 -1.66
N ARG A 48 3.21 -18.98 -2.13
CA ARG A 48 1.79 -18.62 -2.07
C ARG A 48 1.31 -18.87 -0.64
N LYS A 49 1.30 -17.82 0.17
CA LYS A 49 0.58 -17.78 1.45
C LYS A 49 -0.76 -17.10 1.24
N ASP A 50 -1.63 -17.17 2.25
CA ASP A 50 -2.78 -16.28 2.34
C ASP A 50 -2.35 -14.80 2.24
N ALA A 51 -3.23 -13.95 1.70
CA ALA A 51 -2.94 -12.54 1.45
C ALA A 51 -2.52 -11.80 2.74
N GLN A 52 -3.22 -12.01 3.86
CA GLN A 52 -2.92 -11.33 5.13
C GLN A 52 -1.53 -11.68 5.66
N GLN A 53 -1.15 -12.96 5.60
CA GLN A 53 0.19 -13.39 6.01
C GLN A 53 1.28 -12.82 5.10
N THR A 54 0.99 -12.71 3.80
CA THR A 54 1.92 -12.08 2.85
C THR A 54 2.12 -10.62 3.19
N LEU A 55 1.03 -9.89 3.44
CA LEU A 55 1.07 -8.46 3.78
C LEU A 55 1.82 -8.20 5.10
N ASP A 56 1.59 -8.98 6.16
CA ASP A 56 2.35 -8.88 7.42
C ASP A 56 3.85 -9.20 7.23
N SER A 57 4.17 -10.20 6.40
CA SER A 57 5.56 -10.54 6.08
C SER A 57 6.27 -9.39 5.34
N LEU A 58 5.58 -8.77 4.37
CA LEU A 58 6.09 -7.59 3.67
C LEU A 58 6.24 -6.41 4.65
N PHE A 59 5.24 -6.17 5.51
CA PHE A 59 5.30 -5.12 6.52
C PHE A 59 6.57 -5.21 7.37
N ARG A 60 6.85 -6.40 7.91
CA ARG A 60 8.05 -6.64 8.73
C ARG A 60 9.34 -6.47 7.92
N ARG A 61 9.42 -7.08 6.74
CA ARG A 61 10.62 -7.02 5.88
C ARG A 61 11.00 -5.58 5.52
N PHE A 62 10.04 -4.75 5.11
CA PHE A 62 10.32 -3.38 4.70
C PHE A 62 10.49 -2.40 5.87
N ASN A 63 10.15 -2.81 7.10
CA ASN A 63 10.43 -2.04 8.31
C ASN A 63 11.75 -2.44 9.00
N ILE A 64 12.15 -3.72 8.91
CA ILE A 64 13.34 -4.26 9.58
C ILE A 64 14.52 -4.32 8.60
N ASP A 65 14.38 -5.06 7.50
CA ASP A 65 15.52 -5.37 6.61
C ASP A 65 15.79 -4.25 5.60
N ARG A 66 14.73 -3.56 5.13
CA ARG A 66 14.78 -2.52 4.08
C ARG A 66 15.60 -2.96 2.86
N PRO A 67 15.02 -3.75 1.94
CA PRO A 67 15.75 -4.34 0.83
C PRO A 67 16.37 -3.28 -0.11
N ALA A 68 17.47 -3.66 -0.77
CA ALA A 68 18.15 -2.80 -1.75
C ALA A 68 17.20 -2.39 -2.89
N GLY A 69 17.27 -1.12 -3.29
CA GLY A 69 16.37 -0.54 -4.30
C GLY A 69 15.02 -0.08 -3.74
N PHE A 70 14.79 -0.18 -2.42
CA PHE A 70 13.65 0.47 -1.78
C PHE A 70 13.91 1.96 -1.59
N GLU A 71 13.28 2.78 -2.44
CA GLU A 71 13.41 4.23 -2.45
C GLU A 71 12.39 4.95 -1.55
N GLY A 72 11.53 4.17 -0.88
CA GLY A 72 10.46 4.65 -0.01
C GLY A 72 10.85 4.84 1.46
N HIS A 73 9.88 5.31 2.25
CA HIS A 73 9.96 5.29 3.70
C HIS A 73 9.53 3.93 4.27
N SER A 74 9.80 3.68 5.54
CA SER A 74 9.25 2.56 6.29
C SER A 74 7.75 2.38 6.04
N LEU A 75 7.30 1.14 5.85
CA LEU A 75 5.88 0.85 5.62
C LEU A 75 5.04 1.30 6.83
N SER A 76 3.99 2.08 6.57
CA SER A 76 3.14 2.69 7.59
C SER A 76 1.69 2.86 7.13
N VAL A 77 0.83 3.30 8.05
CA VAL A 77 -0.55 3.69 7.72
C VAL A 77 -0.54 4.66 6.54
N SER A 78 -1.50 4.50 5.63
CA SER A 78 -1.59 5.16 4.31
C SER A 78 -0.82 4.51 3.16
N ASP A 79 0.08 3.57 3.42
CA ASP A 79 0.77 2.86 2.33
C ASP A 79 -0.11 1.79 1.68
N ILE A 80 0.18 1.49 0.42
CA ILE A 80 -0.62 0.55 -0.38
C ILE A 80 0.26 -0.55 -0.95
N ILE A 81 -0.23 -1.79 -0.82
CA ILE A 81 0.38 -2.97 -1.42
C ILE A 81 -0.58 -3.53 -2.46
N HIS A 82 -0.12 -3.64 -3.69
CA HIS A 82 -0.79 -4.38 -4.74
C HIS A 82 -0.24 -5.80 -4.77
N LEU A 83 -1.11 -6.79 -4.62
CA LEU A 83 -0.78 -8.20 -4.79
C LEU A 83 -1.45 -8.71 -6.06
N ALA A 84 -0.67 -9.31 -6.96
CA ALA A 84 -1.18 -9.83 -8.21
C ALA A 84 -0.58 -11.20 -8.55
N ASP A 85 -1.43 -12.12 -8.97
CA ASP A 85 -1.04 -13.37 -9.61
C ASP A 85 -1.93 -13.67 -10.83
N GLU A 86 -1.92 -14.91 -11.33
CA GLU A 86 -2.70 -15.27 -12.52
C GLU A 86 -4.21 -15.32 -12.25
N GLU A 87 -4.62 -15.44 -10.98
CA GLU A 87 -6.01 -15.62 -10.56
C GLU A 87 -6.58 -14.39 -9.84
N SER A 88 -5.75 -13.58 -9.16
CA SER A 88 -6.21 -12.40 -8.41
C SER A 88 -5.33 -11.16 -8.61
N SER A 89 -5.95 -9.98 -8.41
CA SER A 89 -5.30 -8.67 -8.48
C SER A 89 -5.94 -7.74 -7.45
N ASP A 90 -5.35 -7.70 -6.26
CA ASP A 90 -5.94 -7.11 -5.07
C ASP A 90 -5.09 -5.95 -4.54
N TRP A 91 -5.76 -4.87 -4.15
CA TRP A 91 -5.12 -3.66 -3.63
C TRP A 91 -5.41 -3.53 -2.13
N TRP A 92 -4.37 -3.42 -1.32
CA TRP A 92 -4.46 -3.43 0.12
C TRP A 92 -3.92 -2.13 0.70
N PHE A 93 -4.72 -1.47 1.52
CA PHE A 93 -4.34 -0.28 2.27
C PHE A 93 -3.87 -0.68 3.67
N CYS A 94 -2.73 -0.12 4.08
CA CYS A 94 -2.27 -0.21 5.45
C CYS A 94 -3.10 0.76 6.30
N ASP A 95 -4.04 0.21 7.06
CA ASP A 95 -4.88 0.95 7.99
C ASP A 95 -4.28 0.91 9.41
N ALA A 96 -4.83 1.71 10.33
CA ALA A 96 -4.38 1.75 11.71
C ALA A 96 -4.59 0.41 12.45
N TYR A 97 -5.57 -0.38 12.01
CA TYR A 97 -5.94 -1.64 12.64
C TYR A 97 -5.55 -2.90 11.83
N GLY A 98 -4.84 -2.74 10.71
CA GLY A 98 -4.41 -3.84 9.85
C GLY A 98 -4.63 -3.55 8.37
N TRP A 99 -4.83 -4.60 7.57
CA TRP A 99 -4.95 -4.47 6.12
C TRP A 99 -6.40 -4.38 5.68
N LYS A 100 -6.74 -3.29 4.98
CA LYS A 100 -8.03 -3.08 4.36
C LYS A 100 -7.94 -3.37 2.86
N LEU A 101 -8.77 -4.28 2.35
CA LEU A 101 -8.93 -4.49 0.92
C LEU A 101 -9.62 -3.26 0.31
N LEU A 102 -9.03 -2.67 -0.72
CA LEU A 102 -9.59 -1.55 -1.45
C LEU A 102 -10.49 -2.06 -2.57
N SER A 103 -11.73 -1.59 -2.60
CA SER A 103 -12.61 -1.80 -3.75
C SER A 103 -12.23 -0.86 -4.90
N GLY A 104 -12.55 -1.25 -6.15
CA GLY A 104 -12.25 -0.43 -7.33
C GLY A 104 -12.79 1.01 -7.26
N LYS A 105 -13.92 1.21 -6.57
CA LYS A 105 -14.50 2.55 -6.33
C LYS A 105 -13.67 3.40 -5.36
N GLU A 106 -13.09 2.78 -4.33
CA GLU A 106 -12.28 3.49 -3.31
C GLU A 106 -10.90 3.87 -3.82
N TRP A 107 -10.37 3.15 -4.81
CA TRP A 107 -9.04 3.35 -5.38
C TRP A 107 -9.04 4.08 -6.73
N GLY A 108 -10.22 4.44 -7.26
CA GLY A 108 -10.35 5.10 -8.56
C GLY A 108 -10.01 4.20 -9.75
N GLN A 109 -10.19 2.88 -9.62
CA GLN A 109 -10.20 1.99 -10.78
C GLN A 109 -11.55 2.11 -11.48
N THR A 110 -11.55 2.78 -12.63
CA THR A 110 -12.66 2.79 -13.58
C THR A 110 -12.55 1.61 -14.54
#